data_AF-A0A0F9DMK0-F1
#
_entry.id   AF-A0A0F9DMK0-F1
#
_cell.length_a   1.000
_cell.length_b   1.000
_cell.length_c   1.000
_cell.angle_alpha   90.00
_cell.angle_beta   90.00
_cell.angle_gamma   90.00
#
_symmetry.space_group_name_H-M   'P 1'
#
loop_
_entity.id
_entity.type
_entity.pdbx_description
1 polymer ?
#
loop_
_entity_poly.entity_id
_entity_poly.type
_entity_poly.pdbx_seq_one_letter_code
_entity_poly.pdbx_strand_id
1 'polypeptide(L)'
;ICGRQVGKAPEDMNIWLEHEDSAYGTSIAEAQEKLLEEAGVHVEISAHSSIDLTDSILRAKNAEPDLWINTGYVIDTNLLLRTAREQDFTPPAIMLMGVGDTSETLEAVGEEFLEGVLLVSYPRPDIAEAYGPGAQDYLDAYRAEFDREPIAPQGMNAYVGAQMMFEAIEAAGTTDFEAVVEAAKGLSKPGSSYATGYGMAFDETMQNTLALPVIAQWQQGEVRAVFPGPAANEGVEVVNIPRN
;
A
#
# COMPACT_ATOMS: atom_id res chain seq x y z
N ILE A 1 8.39 5.15 10.27
CA ILE A 1 8.84 3.73 10.45
C ILE A 1 10.28 3.59 10.01
N CYS A 2 10.60 3.86 8.74
CA CYS A 2 11.93 3.66 8.17
C CYS A 2 13.06 4.39 8.93
N GLY A 3 12.92 5.69 9.20
CA GLY A 3 13.97 6.45 9.93
C GLY A 3 14.36 5.83 11.27
N ARG A 4 13.39 5.36 12.06
CA ARG A 4 13.66 4.65 13.32
C ARG A 4 14.50 3.38 13.11
N GLN A 5 14.18 2.61 12.07
CA GLN A 5 14.87 1.34 11.76
C GLN A 5 16.27 1.60 11.20
N VAL A 6 16.43 2.61 10.35
CA VAL A 6 17.73 3.05 9.80
C VAL A 6 18.58 3.78 10.85
N GLY A 7 17.97 4.29 11.92
CA GLY A 7 18.65 5.04 12.98
C GLY A 7 18.86 6.52 12.64
N LYS A 8 18.02 7.09 11.77
CA LYS A 8 18.05 8.50 11.35
C LYS A 8 16.72 9.19 11.66
N ALA A 9 16.77 10.47 12.03
CA ALA A 9 15.55 11.28 12.06
C ALA A 9 15.01 11.45 10.63
N PRO A 10 13.69 11.59 10.41
CA PRO A 10 13.14 11.76 9.06
C PRO A 10 13.83 12.87 8.25
N GLU A 11 14.12 14.01 8.87
CA GLU A 11 14.80 15.16 8.26
C GLU A 11 16.27 14.90 7.86
N ASP A 12 16.89 13.87 8.45
CA ASP A 12 18.26 13.45 8.16
C ASP A 12 18.33 12.29 7.15
N MET A 13 17.18 11.78 6.70
CA MET A 13 17.12 10.71 5.70
C MET A 13 17.33 11.26 4.30
N ASN A 14 18.13 10.56 3.51
CA ASN A 14 18.15 10.74 2.06
C ASN A 14 17.06 9.88 1.42
N ILE A 15 16.06 10.51 0.80
CA ILE A 15 14.90 9.82 0.22
C ILE A 15 14.90 10.00 -1.29
N TRP A 16 14.84 8.88 -2.01
CA TRP A 16 14.66 8.85 -3.46
C TRP A 16 13.24 8.42 -3.81
N LEU A 17 12.52 9.28 -4.51
CA LEU A 17 11.20 9.02 -5.09
C LEU A 17 11.38 8.60 -6.54
N GLU A 18 10.98 7.37 -6.85
CA GLU A 18 10.96 6.80 -8.19
C GLU A 18 9.51 6.61 -8.62
N HIS A 19 9.17 6.97 -9.86
CA HIS A 19 7.82 6.74 -10.37
C HIS A 19 7.77 6.41 -11.85
N GLU A 20 6.76 5.64 -12.25
CA GLU A 20 6.45 5.43 -13.67
C GLU A 20 5.95 6.72 -14.33
N ASP A 21 6.29 6.93 -15.60
CA ASP A 21 6.03 8.16 -16.36
C ASP A 21 4.60 8.25 -16.92
N SER A 22 3.61 8.20 -16.03
CA SER A 22 2.20 8.49 -16.36
C SER A 22 1.57 9.44 -15.34
N ALA A 23 0.33 9.88 -15.61
CA ALA A 23 -0.41 10.75 -14.71
C ALA A 23 -0.57 10.16 -13.30
N TYR A 24 -0.63 8.83 -13.17
CA TYR A 24 -0.70 8.17 -11.87
C TYR A 24 0.61 8.36 -11.10
N GLY A 25 1.74 7.87 -11.61
CA GLY A 25 3.05 8.01 -10.98
C GLY A 25 3.41 9.46 -10.67
N THR A 26 3.23 10.37 -11.63
CA THR A 26 3.54 11.80 -11.45
C THR A 26 2.71 12.43 -10.33
N SER A 27 1.39 12.22 -10.31
CA SER A 27 0.52 12.84 -9.30
C SER A 27 0.81 12.36 -7.88
N ILE A 28 1.19 11.10 -7.72
CA ILE A 28 1.58 10.53 -6.42
C ILE A 28 2.95 11.06 -6.00
N ALA A 29 3.93 11.10 -6.90
CA ALA A 29 5.27 11.55 -6.58
C ALA A 29 5.31 13.05 -6.22
N GLU A 30 4.57 13.89 -6.95
CA GLU A 30 4.40 15.32 -6.61
C GLU A 30 3.74 15.51 -5.24
N ALA A 31 2.74 14.69 -4.90
CA ALA A 31 2.09 14.74 -3.59
C ALA A 31 3.05 14.28 -2.47
N GLN A 32 3.84 13.23 -2.71
CA GLN A 32 4.86 12.75 -1.78
C GLN A 32 5.94 13.79 -1.53
N GLU A 33 6.50 14.37 -2.60
CA GLU A 33 7.50 15.44 -2.53
C GLU A 33 6.98 16.61 -1.69
N LYS A 34 5.81 17.15 -2.05
CA LYS A 34 5.20 18.26 -1.32
C LYS A 34 5.03 17.95 0.17
N LEU A 35 4.45 16.80 0.52
CA LEU A 35 4.17 16.44 1.92
C LEU A 35 5.44 16.19 2.73
N LEU A 36 6.49 15.63 2.10
CA LEU A 36 7.77 15.40 2.73
C LEU A 36 8.54 16.71 2.93
N GLU A 37 8.55 17.60 1.94
CA GLU A 37 9.16 18.93 2.05
C GLU A 37 8.46 19.80 3.11
N GLU A 38 7.12 19.78 3.17
CA GLU A 38 6.35 20.45 4.23
C GLU A 38 6.70 19.92 5.63
N ALA A 39 7.12 18.66 5.72
CA ALA A 39 7.62 18.04 6.94
C ALA A 39 9.12 18.28 7.20
N GLY A 40 9.82 19.04 6.33
CA GLY A 40 11.24 19.34 6.45
C GLY A 40 12.17 18.22 5.98
N VAL A 41 11.67 17.27 5.20
CA VAL A 41 12.44 16.15 4.65
C VAL A 41 12.82 16.45 3.21
N HIS A 42 14.11 16.38 2.89
CA HIS A 42 14.58 16.55 1.52
C HIS A 42 14.39 15.26 0.73
N VAL A 43 13.94 15.40 -0.52
CA VAL A 43 13.74 14.28 -1.44
C VAL A 43 14.37 14.58 -2.79
N GLU A 44 14.79 13.52 -3.49
CA GLU A 44 15.09 13.58 -4.92
C GLU A 44 14.05 12.77 -5.68
N ILE A 45 13.57 13.29 -6.80
CA ILE A 45 12.51 12.66 -7.61
C ILE A 45 13.02 12.31 -9.00
N SER A 46 12.68 11.11 -9.48
CA SER A 46 12.97 10.68 -10.84
C SER A 46 11.85 9.83 -11.42
N ALA A 47 11.59 10.05 -12.70
CA ALA A 47 10.69 9.23 -13.50
C ALA A 47 11.46 8.12 -14.23
N HIS A 48 10.79 7.01 -14.51
CA HIS A 48 11.29 5.96 -15.39
C HIS A 48 10.33 5.55 -16.49
N SER A 49 10.92 5.09 -17.61
CA SER A 49 10.19 4.41 -18.68
C SER A 49 9.98 2.93 -18.33
N SER A 50 8.91 2.31 -18.80
CA SER A 50 8.65 0.88 -18.56
C SER A 50 9.48 -0.08 -19.43
N ILE A 51 10.40 0.41 -20.27
CA ILE A 51 11.13 -0.39 -21.28
C ILE A 51 12.55 -0.73 -20.82
N ASP A 52 13.32 0.28 -20.42
CA ASP A 52 14.68 0.12 -19.90
C ASP A 52 14.82 0.93 -18.60
N LEU A 53 15.15 0.23 -17.53
CA LEU A 53 15.25 0.75 -16.17
C LEU A 53 16.69 0.82 -15.67
N THR A 54 17.65 0.48 -16.53
CA THR A 54 19.07 0.42 -16.17
C THR A 54 19.55 1.76 -15.64
N ASP A 55 19.27 2.83 -16.38
CA ASP A 55 19.68 4.19 -16.01
C ASP A 55 18.94 4.71 -14.77
N SER A 56 17.68 4.29 -14.55
CA SER A 56 16.93 4.69 -13.36
C SER A 56 17.55 4.11 -12.10
N ILE A 57 17.88 2.82 -12.11
CA ILE A 57 18.58 2.18 -10.98
C ILE A 57 19.98 2.80 -10.79
N LEU A 58 20.71 3.10 -11.86
CA LEU A 58 22.01 3.77 -11.74
C LEU A 58 21.90 5.16 -11.10
N ARG A 59 20.89 5.96 -11.45
CA ARG A 59 20.63 7.26 -10.81
C ARG A 59 20.30 7.09 -9.33
N ALA A 60 19.36 6.21 -9.00
CA ALA A 60 18.99 5.92 -7.62
C ALA A 60 20.18 5.42 -6.79
N LYS A 61 21.02 4.55 -7.35
CA LYS A 61 22.22 4.03 -6.70
C LYS A 61 23.25 5.14 -6.43
N ASN A 62 23.49 6.03 -7.40
CA ASN A 62 24.40 7.16 -7.23
C ASN A 62 23.91 8.18 -6.21
N ALA A 63 22.60 8.26 -5.98
CA ALA A 63 22.03 9.11 -4.94
C ALA A 63 22.25 8.55 -3.53
N GLU A 64 22.62 7.26 -3.37
CA GLU A 64 22.82 6.60 -2.06
C GLU A 64 21.64 6.84 -1.07
N PRO A 65 20.38 6.52 -1.45
CA PRO A 65 19.24 6.78 -0.59
C PRO A 65 19.20 5.86 0.63
N ASP A 66 18.76 6.41 1.76
CA ASP A 66 18.36 5.65 2.94
C ASP A 66 17.01 4.96 2.74
N LEU A 67 16.13 5.59 1.96
CA LEU A 67 14.83 5.09 1.58
C LEU A 67 14.58 5.31 0.10
N TRP A 68 14.34 4.20 -0.60
CA TRP A 68 13.88 4.20 -1.97
C TRP A 68 12.37 3.94 -2.02
N ILE A 69 11.60 4.90 -2.52
CA ILE A 69 10.15 4.79 -2.68
C ILE A 69 9.84 4.65 -4.16
N ASN A 70 9.10 3.61 -4.55
CA ASN A 70 8.67 3.43 -5.93
C ASN A 70 7.15 3.46 -6.07
N THR A 71 6.65 4.27 -7.00
CA THR A 71 5.26 4.25 -7.45
C THR A 71 5.19 3.72 -8.87
N GLY A 72 4.49 2.60 -9.08
CA GLY A 72 4.39 1.98 -10.39
C GLY A 72 3.20 1.03 -10.51
N TYR A 73 3.10 0.36 -11.64
CA TYR A 73 2.20 -0.78 -11.82
C TYR A 73 2.96 -2.10 -11.57
N VAL A 74 2.26 -3.23 -11.64
CA VAL A 74 2.84 -4.54 -11.29
C VAL A 74 3.99 -4.92 -12.25
N ILE A 75 3.83 -4.69 -13.55
CA ILE A 75 4.79 -5.17 -14.57
C ILE A 75 6.11 -4.40 -14.52
N ASP A 76 6.03 -3.07 -14.52
CA ASP A 76 7.15 -2.14 -14.41
C ASP A 76 7.80 -2.22 -13.04
N THR A 77 7.05 -2.30 -11.94
CA THR A 77 7.64 -2.50 -10.60
C THR A 77 8.42 -3.81 -10.54
N ASN A 78 7.87 -4.91 -11.08
CA ASN A 78 8.59 -6.18 -11.12
C ASN A 78 9.85 -6.11 -12.00
N LEU A 79 9.83 -5.37 -13.12
CA LEU A 79 11.01 -5.12 -13.93
C LEU A 79 12.04 -4.28 -13.16
N LEU A 80 11.60 -3.22 -12.47
CA LEU A 80 12.43 -2.30 -11.70
C LEU A 80 13.17 -3.03 -10.58
N LEU A 81 12.46 -3.86 -9.81
CA LEU A 81 13.03 -4.65 -8.72
C LEU A 81 14.01 -5.72 -9.22
N ARG A 82 13.72 -6.36 -10.37
CA ARG A 82 14.69 -7.28 -11.00
C ARG A 82 15.96 -6.54 -11.40
N THR A 83 15.84 -5.38 -12.05
CA THR A 83 16.98 -4.55 -12.45
C THR A 83 17.77 -4.07 -11.24
N ALA A 84 17.09 -3.66 -10.15
CA ALA A 84 17.72 -3.29 -8.89
C ALA A 84 18.55 -4.44 -8.32
N ARG A 85 18.00 -5.65 -8.28
CA ARG A 85 18.70 -6.87 -7.86
C ARG A 85 19.91 -7.18 -8.75
N GLU A 86 19.76 -7.10 -10.08
CA GLU A 86 20.83 -7.38 -11.05
C GLU A 86 21.98 -6.37 -10.97
N GLN A 87 21.72 -5.15 -10.50
CA GLN A 87 22.72 -4.10 -10.31
C GLN A 87 23.24 -3.99 -8.87
N ASP A 88 22.92 -4.95 -7.99
CA ASP A 88 23.28 -4.91 -6.56
C ASP A 88 22.87 -3.58 -5.91
N PHE A 89 21.64 -3.13 -6.18
CA PHE A 89 21.06 -1.95 -5.54
C PHE A 89 20.13 -2.39 -4.40
N THR A 90 20.64 -2.30 -3.18
CA THR A 90 19.98 -2.70 -1.93
C THR A 90 20.00 -1.55 -0.91
N PRO A 91 19.20 -0.48 -1.12
CA PRO A 91 19.17 0.62 -0.16
C PRO A 91 18.65 0.13 1.21
N PRO A 92 18.98 0.82 2.32
CA PRO A 92 18.60 0.40 3.67
C PRO A 92 17.09 0.13 3.83
N ALA A 93 16.24 0.88 3.14
CA ALA A 93 14.80 0.64 3.08
C ALA A 93 14.26 0.79 1.66
N ILE A 94 13.31 -0.08 1.31
CA ILE A 94 12.52 -0.02 0.07
C ILE A 94 11.04 0.08 0.45
N MET A 95 10.31 1.00 -0.16
CA MET A 95 8.86 1.14 -0.01
C MET A 95 8.18 1.18 -1.38
N LEU A 96 7.24 0.27 -1.62
CA LEU A 96 6.44 0.23 -2.83
C LEU A 96 5.09 0.89 -2.58
N MET A 97 4.55 1.58 -3.58
CA MET A 97 3.27 2.28 -3.48
C MET A 97 2.22 1.59 -4.35
N GLY A 98 1.19 1.04 -3.72
CA GLY A 98 -0.01 0.50 -4.39
C GLY A 98 0.16 -0.85 -5.09
N VAL A 99 1.39 -1.36 -5.24
CA VAL A 99 1.72 -2.64 -5.89
C VAL A 99 2.90 -3.33 -5.21
N GLY A 100 3.23 -4.54 -5.68
CA GLY A 100 4.39 -5.31 -5.25
C GLY A 100 4.08 -6.32 -4.15
N ASP A 101 2.81 -6.64 -3.93
CA ASP A 101 2.30 -7.52 -2.88
C ASP A 101 1.62 -8.79 -3.43
N THR A 102 1.97 -9.18 -4.66
CA THR A 102 1.37 -10.33 -5.36
C THR A 102 2.34 -11.50 -5.51
N SER A 103 1.80 -12.70 -5.77
CA SER A 103 2.60 -13.88 -6.06
C SER A 103 3.48 -13.68 -7.31
N GLU A 104 3.01 -12.95 -8.31
CA GLU A 104 3.82 -12.63 -9.50
C GLU A 104 5.05 -11.80 -9.15
N THR A 105 4.97 -10.89 -8.17
CA THR A 105 6.13 -10.16 -7.66
C THR A 105 7.10 -11.10 -6.95
N LEU A 106 6.61 -12.00 -6.10
CA LEU A 106 7.43 -13.02 -5.44
C LEU A 106 8.15 -13.93 -6.45
N GLU A 107 7.45 -14.41 -7.48
CA GLU A 107 8.02 -15.24 -8.54
C GLU A 107 9.06 -14.48 -9.38
N ALA A 108 8.83 -13.19 -9.64
CA ALA A 108 9.72 -12.38 -10.45
C ALA A 108 11.05 -12.04 -9.75
N VAL A 109 11.01 -11.78 -8.44
CA VAL A 109 12.13 -11.17 -7.71
C VAL A 109 12.70 -12.08 -6.60
N GLY A 110 11.94 -13.08 -6.16
CA GLY A 110 12.36 -14.05 -5.15
C GLY A 110 12.24 -13.54 -3.70
N GLU A 111 12.02 -14.49 -2.79
CA GLU A 111 11.81 -14.23 -1.36
C GLU A 111 12.98 -13.46 -0.72
N GLU A 112 14.21 -13.88 -0.97
CA GLU A 112 15.41 -13.26 -0.38
C GLU A 112 15.51 -11.76 -0.69
N PHE A 113 15.20 -11.36 -1.92
CA PHE A 113 15.21 -9.94 -2.27
C PHE A 113 14.00 -9.21 -1.70
N LEU A 114 12.84 -9.85 -1.56
CA LEU A 114 11.66 -9.17 -1.03
C LEU A 114 11.68 -9.04 0.49
N GLU A 115 12.44 -9.87 1.21
CA GLU A 115 12.50 -9.84 2.68
C GLU A 115 12.76 -8.42 3.22
N GLY A 116 11.82 -7.89 4.00
CA GLY A 116 11.89 -6.54 4.57
C GLY A 116 11.40 -5.40 3.66
N VAL A 117 11.05 -5.65 2.40
CA VAL A 117 10.46 -4.64 1.50
C VAL A 117 9.10 -4.21 2.07
N LEU A 118 8.94 -2.91 2.30
CA LEU A 118 7.68 -2.32 2.73
C LEU A 118 6.80 -1.99 1.53
N LEU A 119 5.50 -1.95 1.76
CA LEU A 119 4.54 -1.52 0.77
C LEU A 119 3.35 -0.83 1.42
N VAL A 120 2.95 0.30 0.87
CA VAL A 120 1.68 0.97 1.21
C VAL A 120 0.62 0.29 0.37
N SER A 121 -0.29 -0.44 1.03
CA SER A 121 -1.30 -1.26 0.37
C SER A 121 -2.66 -1.14 1.06
N TYR A 122 -3.65 -1.75 0.45
CA TYR A 122 -4.95 -1.91 1.08
C TYR A 122 -4.89 -2.97 2.19
N PRO A 123 -5.76 -2.87 3.21
CA PRO A 123 -5.93 -3.93 4.20
C PRO A 123 -6.22 -5.27 3.51
N ARG A 124 -5.64 -6.33 4.08
CA ARG A 124 -5.73 -7.72 3.62
C ARG A 124 -6.35 -8.60 4.70
N PRO A 125 -6.79 -9.82 4.37
CA PRO A 125 -7.35 -10.72 5.38
C PRO A 125 -6.40 -11.10 6.54
N ASP A 126 -5.09 -10.89 6.40
CA ASP A 126 -4.08 -11.13 7.45
C ASP A 126 -3.94 -9.99 8.48
N ILE A 127 -4.85 -9.01 8.49
CA ILE A 127 -4.92 -8.02 9.57
C ILE A 127 -5.54 -8.62 10.84
N ALA A 128 -5.24 -8.02 11.99
CA ALA A 128 -5.83 -8.42 13.26
C ALA A 128 -7.35 -8.22 13.29
N GLU A 129 -8.07 -9.18 13.89
CA GLU A 129 -9.53 -9.17 14.01
C GLU A 129 -10.06 -7.91 14.72
N ALA A 130 -9.32 -7.40 15.71
CA ALA A 130 -9.69 -6.18 16.42
C ALA A 130 -9.62 -4.92 15.54
N TYR A 131 -8.83 -4.97 14.46
CA TYR A 131 -8.74 -3.88 13.49
C TYR A 131 -9.73 -4.08 12.34
N GLY A 132 -9.78 -5.26 11.73
CA GLY A 132 -10.68 -5.61 10.64
C GLY A 132 -11.63 -6.74 11.01
N PRO A 133 -12.72 -6.46 11.76
CA PRO A 133 -13.63 -7.53 12.17
C PRO A 133 -14.30 -8.19 10.97
N GLY A 134 -14.27 -9.52 10.92
CA GLY A 134 -14.80 -10.29 9.80
C GLY A 134 -13.86 -10.40 8.59
N ALA A 135 -12.57 -10.02 8.73
CA ALA A 135 -11.56 -10.24 7.70
C ALA A 135 -11.39 -11.73 7.36
N GLN A 136 -11.41 -12.60 8.39
CA GLN A 136 -11.35 -14.05 8.20
C GLN A 136 -12.65 -14.62 7.62
N ASP A 137 -13.81 -14.10 8.05
CA ASP A 137 -15.11 -14.49 7.47
C ASP A 137 -15.17 -14.18 5.97
N TYR A 138 -14.64 -13.03 5.55
CA TYR A 138 -14.48 -12.69 4.12
C TYR A 138 -13.60 -13.71 3.40
N LEU A 139 -12.46 -14.08 3.98
CA LEU A 139 -11.52 -15.03 3.38
C LEU A 139 -12.15 -16.41 3.19
N ASP A 140 -12.87 -16.89 4.21
CA ASP A 140 -13.57 -18.17 4.15
C ASP A 140 -14.68 -18.16 3.11
N ALA A 141 -15.46 -17.06 3.03
CA ALA A 141 -16.47 -16.88 1.99
C ALA A 141 -15.85 -16.83 0.58
N TYR A 142 -14.72 -16.16 0.42
CA TYR A 142 -14.01 -16.08 -0.86
C TYR A 142 -13.53 -17.47 -1.32
N ARG A 143 -12.92 -18.24 -0.41
CA ARG A 143 -12.48 -19.61 -0.70
C ARG A 143 -13.64 -20.52 -1.06
N ALA A 144 -14.76 -20.42 -0.35
CA ALA A 144 -15.95 -21.21 -0.62
C ALA A 144 -16.56 -20.92 -2.00
N GLU A 145 -16.55 -19.67 -2.44
CA GLU A 145 -17.13 -19.26 -3.73
C GLU A 145 -16.18 -19.55 -4.91
N PHE A 146 -14.88 -19.31 -4.75
CA PHE A 146 -13.93 -19.28 -5.87
C PHE A 146 -12.91 -20.43 -5.88
N ASP A 147 -12.88 -21.27 -4.84
CA ASP A 147 -11.92 -22.39 -4.69
C ASP A 147 -10.45 -21.97 -4.86
N ARG A 148 -10.10 -20.79 -4.33
CA ARG A 148 -8.75 -20.20 -4.40
C ARG A 148 -8.56 -19.09 -3.37
N GLU A 149 -7.31 -18.67 -3.17
CA GLU A 149 -6.97 -17.47 -2.41
C GLU A 149 -7.30 -16.18 -3.17
N PRO A 150 -7.57 -15.06 -2.47
CA PRO A 150 -7.65 -13.74 -3.10
C PRO A 150 -6.35 -13.39 -3.83
N ILE A 151 -6.43 -13.02 -5.11
CA ILE A 151 -5.25 -12.64 -5.90
C ILE A 151 -4.58 -11.38 -5.33
N ALA A 152 -5.40 -10.39 -4.95
CA ALA A 152 -4.93 -9.06 -4.60
C ALA A 152 -5.87 -8.44 -3.55
N PRO A 153 -5.37 -7.51 -2.70
CA PRO A 153 -6.13 -6.98 -1.58
C PRO A 153 -7.39 -6.21 -2.02
N GLN A 154 -7.43 -5.70 -3.25
CA GLN A 154 -8.54 -4.96 -3.83
C GLN A 154 -9.87 -5.73 -3.76
N GLY A 155 -9.84 -7.07 -3.75
CA GLY A 155 -11.05 -7.90 -3.64
C GLY A 155 -11.84 -7.63 -2.36
N MET A 156 -11.17 -7.62 -1.19
CA MET A 156 -11.83 -7.36 0.10
C MET A 156 -12.31 -5.91 0.20
N ASN A 157 -11.57 -5.00 -0.43
CA ASN A 157 -11.89 -3.57 -0.43
C ASN A 157 -13.11 -3.27 -1.31
N ALA A 158 -13.22 -3.90 -2.47
CA ALA A 158 -14.41 -3.83 -3.31
C ALA A 158 -15.64 -4.46 -2.62
N TYR A 159 -15.44 -5.57 -1.89
CA TYR A 159 -16.49 -6.18 -1.08
C TYR A 159 -17.03 -5.22 -0.01
N VAL A 160 -16.15 -4.60 0.78
CA VAL A 160 -16.54 -3.60 1.78
C VAL A 160 -17.16 -2.36 1.14
N GLY A 161 -16.63 -1.88 0.01
CA GLY A 161 -17.21 -0.77 -0.74
C GLY A 161 -18.64 -1.06 -1.21
N ALA A 162 -18.90 -2.29 -1.66
CA ALA A 162 -20.25 -2.74 -2.04
C ALA A 162 -21.19 -2.80 -0.82
N GLN A 163 -20.70 -3.25 0.34
CA GLN A 163 -21.49 -3.22 1.59
C GLN A 163 -21.92 -1.79 1.93
N MET A 164 -21.00 -0.83 1.91
CA MET A 164 -21.31 0.58 2.17
C MET A 164 -22.33 1.15 1.16
N MET A 165 -22.19 0.79 -0.11
CA MET A 165 -23.16 1.18 -1.15
C MET A 165 -24.55 0.59 -0.88
N PHE A 166 -24.64 -0.68 -0.48
CA PHE A 166 -25.92 -1.29 -0.16
C PHE A 166 -26.57 -0.67 1.08
N GLU A 167 -25.79 -0.33 2.11
CA GLU A 167 -26.30 0.41 3.27
C GLU A 167 -26.87 1.78 2.88
N ALA A 168 -26.23 2.49 1.94
CA ALA A 168 -26.74 3.76 1.42
C ALA A 168 -28.05 3.58 0.63
N ILE A 169 -28.16 2.53 -0.20
CA ILE A 169 -29.38 2.20 -0.94
C ILE A 169 -30.52 1.84 0.04
N GLU A 170 -30.22 1.07 1.07
CA GLU A 170 -31.20 0.68 2.09
C GLU A 170 -31.69 1.90 2.87
N ALA A 171 -30.78 2.80 3.26
CA ALA A 171 -31.11 4.06 3.93
C ALA A 171 -31.93 5.01 3.05
N ALA A 172 -31.68 5.04 1.74
CA ALA A 172 -32.46 5.82 0.79
C ALA A 172 -33.85 5.22 0.51
N GLY A 173 -34.00 3.90 0.66
CA GLY A 173 -35.21 3.17 0.27
C GLY A 173 -35.46 3.16 -1.24
N THR A 174 -34.44 3.48 -2.05
CA THR A 174 -34.50 3.60 -3.51
C THR A 174 -33.10 3.43 -4.11
N THR A 175 -33.03 3.17 -5.40
CA THR A 175 -31.78 3.15 -6.19
C THR A 175 -31.59 4.42 -7.01
N ASP A 176 -32.36 5.47 -6.74
CA ASP A 176 -32.18 6.78 -7.36
C ASP A 176 -30.85 7.40 -6.91
N PHE A 177 -30.03 7.87 -7.86
CA PHE A 177 -28.67 8.32 -7.59
C PHE A 177 -28.63 9.47 -6.58
N GLU A 178 -29.45 10.51 -6.77
CA GLU A 178 -29.44 11.68 -5.89
C GLU A 178 -29.91 11.30 -4.48
N ALA A 179 -30.97 10.49 -4.37
CA ALA A 179 -31.44 9.99 -3.09
C ALA A 179 -30.41 9.12 -2.35
N VAL A 180 -29.68 8.26 -3.07
CA VAL A 180 -28.61 7.41 -2.49
C VAL A 180 -27.43 8.26 -2.03
N VAL A 181 -27.00 9.24 -2.81
CA VAL A 181 -25.92 10.16 -2.41
C VAL A 181 -26.32 10.96 -1.17
N GLU A 182 -27.54 11.49 -1.11
CA GLU A 182 -28.04 12.21 0.08
C GLU A 182 -28.14 11.30 1.31
N ALA A 183 -28.60 10.05 1.15
CA ALA A 183 -28.61 9.09 2.25
C ALA A 183 -27.19 8.77 2.73
N ALA A 184 -26.25 8.54 1.81
CA ALA A 184 -24.85 8.23 2.12
C ALA A 184 -24.17 9.33 2.94
N LYS A 185 -24.46 10.62 2.65
CA LYS A 185 -23.94 11.76 3.46
C LYS A 185 -24.35 11.69 4.92
N GLY A 186 -25.51 11.10 5.22
CA GLY A 186 -26.01 10.92 6.59
C GLY A 186 -25.48 9.68 7.30
N LEU A 187 -24.79 8.79 6.58
CA LEU A 187 -24.26 7.56 7.14
C LEU A 187 -22.89 7.79 7.79
N SER A 188 -22.72 7.26 9.00
CA SER A 188 -21.44 7.27 9.69
C SER A 188 -21.22 6.00 10.49
N LYS A 189 -20.00 5.44 10.38
CA LYS A 189 -19.52 4.34 11.22
C LYS A 189 -18.06 4.58 11.60
N PRO A 190 -17.65 4.30 12.85
CA PRO A 190 -16.27 4.47 13.27
C PRO A 190 -15.33 3.53 12.49
N GLY A 191 -14.01 3.76 12.60
CA GLY A 191 -13.02 2.78 12.14
C GLY A 191 -13.25 1.41 12.78
N SER A 192 -12.74 0.36 12.12
CA SER A 192 -12.94 -1.03 12.54
C SER A 192 -14.41 -1.47 12.52
N SER A 193 -15.21 -0.93 11.60
CA SER A 193 -16.61 -1.35 11.41
C SER A 193 -16.79 -2.38 10.29
N TYR A 194 -15.77 -2.59 9.47
CA TYR A 194 -15.80 -3.48 8.30
C TYR A 194 -14.57 -4.40 8.28
N ALA A 195 -14.62 -5.45 7.45
CA ALA A 195 -13.55 -6.44 7.29
C ALA A 195 -12.19 -5.85 6.89
N THR A 196 -12.15 -4.66 6.27
CA THR A 196 -10.90 -3.94 5.96
C THR A 196 -10.37 -3.10 7.13
N GLY A 197 -11.12 -3.00 8.22
CA GLY A 197 -10.90 -2.03 9.29
C GLY A 197 -11.34 -0.60 8.96
N TYR A 198 -11.97 -0.39 7.81
CA TYR A 198 -12.52 0.91 7.46
C TYR A 198 -13.65 1.34 8.39
N GLY A 199 -13.84 2.65 8.44
CA GLY A 199 -15.10 3.27 8.83
C GLY A 199 -15.85 3.81 7.63
N MET A 200 -16.93 4.52 7.89
CA MET A 200 -17.70 5.21 6.87
C MET A 200 -17.89 6.66 7.31
N ALA A 201 -17.27 7.59 6.60
CA ALA A 201 -17.53 9.02 6.71
C ALA A 201 -17.11 9.71 5.41
N PHE A 202 -18.04 10.39 4.75
CA PHE A 202 -17.80 11.02 3.46
C PHE A 202 -17.57 12.52 3.60
N ASP A 203 -16.58 13.05 2.88
CA ASP A 203 -16.38 14.50 2.77
C ASP A 203 -17.29 15.14 1.70
N GLU A 204 -17.10 16.43 1.44
CA GLU A 204 -17.90 17.18 0.46
C GLU A 204 -17.76 16.65 -0.97
N THR A 205 -16.68 15.91 -1.27
CA THR A 205 -16.44 15.27 -2.56
C THR A 205 -16.93 13.83 -2.62
N MET A 206 -17.59 13.35 -1.56
CA MET A 206 -17.98 11.94 -1.36
C MET A 206 -16.80 10.98 -1.25
N GLN A 207 -15.61 11.45 -0.87
CA GLN A 207 -14.48 10.59 -0.53
C GLN A 207 -14.67 10.02 0.88
N ASN A 208 -14.55 8.70 1.04
CA ASN A 208 -14.55 8.09 2.37
C ASN A 208 -13.22 8.43 3.06
N THR A 209 -13.30 9.22 4.13
CA THR A 209 -12.16 9.71 4.93
C THR A 209 -11.69 8.72 5.99
N LEU A 210 -12.44 7.64 6.22
CA LEU A 210 -12.09 6.55 7.14
C LEU A 210 -11.66 5.27 6.41
N ALA A 211 -11.41 5.35 5.11
CA ALA A 211 -10.79 4.30 4.32
C ALA A 211 -9.28 4.60 4.19
N LEU A 212 -8.49 4.07 5.14
CA LEU A 212 -7.06 4.36 5.26
C LEU A 212 -6.21 3.17 4.79
N PRO A 213 -5.07 3.40 4.11
CA PRO A 213 -4.17 2.32 3.73
C PRO A 213 -3.49 1.71 4.98
N VAL A 214 -2.93 0.52 4.78
CA VAL A 214 -1.97 -0.08 5.72
C VAL A 214 -0.57 -0.01 5.11
N ILE A 215 0.45 -0.07 5.97
CA ILE A 215 1.79 -0.44 5.52
C ILE A 215 1.94 -1.92 5.85
N ALA A 216 2.28 -2.69 4.84
CA ALA A 216 2.64 -4.09 4.97
C ALA A 216 4.12 -4.30 4.61
N GLN A 217 4.64 -5.48 4.93
CA GLN A 217 6.02 -5.87 4.67
C GLN A 217 6.07 -7.31 4.17
N TRP A 218 6.93 -7.58 3.20
CA TRP A 218 7.32 -8.96 2.86
C TRP A 218 8.17 -9.57 3.99
N GLN A 219 7.73 -10.70 4.51
CA GLN A 219 8.37 -11.47 5.58
C GLN A 219 8.19 -12.96 5.29
N GLN A 220 9.30 -13.68 5.12
CA GLN A 220 9.31 -15.14 4.89
C GLN A 220 8.39 -15.56 3.73
N GLY A 221 8.42 -14.79 2.63
CA GLY A 221 7.63 -15.05 1.44
C GLY A 221 6.14 -14.67 1.55
N GLU A 222 5.72 -14.03 2.64
CA GLU A 222 4.35 -13.56 2.83
C GLU A 222 4.29 -12.05 3.08
N VAL A 223 3.21 -11.40 2.64
CA VAL A 223 2.96 -9.98 2.93
C VAL A 223 2.19 -9.88 4.24
N ARG A 224 2.73 -9.10 5.19
CA ARG A 224 2.19 -8.93 6.54
C ARG A 224 1.90 -7.47 6.84
N ALA A 225 0.71 -7.13 7.32
CA ALA A 225 0.42 -5.78 7.81
C ALA A 225 1.30 -5.44 9.05
N VAL A 226 2.01 -4.30 9.01
CA VAL A 226 2.90 -3.83 10.10
C VAL A 226 2.51 -2.47 10.66
N PHE A 227 1.65 -1.71 9.95
CA PHE A 227 1.12 -0.43 10.42
C PHE A 227 -0.28 -0.15 9.82
N PRO A 228 -1.20 0.49 10.57
CA PRO A 228 -1.05 0.96 11.96
C PRO A 228 -0.88 -0.22 12.93
N GLY A 229 -0.27 0.01 14.08
CA GLY A 229 0.02 -1.06 15.06
C GLY A 229 -1.17 -1.99 15.36
N PRO A 230 -2.40 -1.48 15.52
CA PRO A 230 -3.58 -2.33 15.70
C PRO A 230 -3.92 -3.25 14.52
N ALA A 231 -3.50 -2.93 13.29
CA ALA A 231 -3.72 -3.77 12.12
C ALA A 231 -2.77 -4.98 12.08
N ALA A 232 -1.62 -4.90 12.74
CA ALA A 232 -0.64 -5.99 12.77
C ALA A 232 -1.13 -7.13 13.67
N ASN A 233 -1.00 -8.37 13.18
CA ASN A 233 -1.24 -9.56 13.98
C ASN A 233 -0.21 -9.72 15.11
N GLU A 234 -0.56 -10.48 16.15
CA GLU A 234 0.34 -10.73 17.28
C GLU A 234 1.67 -11.33 16.78
N GLY A 235 2.78 -10.74 17.20
CA GLY A 235 4.13 -11.16 16.83
C GLY A 235 4.63 -10.63 15.48
N VAL A 236 3.81 -9.89 14.72
CA VAL A 236 4.23 -9.21 13.49
C VAL A 236 4.83 -7.86 13.81
N GLU A 237 6.13 -7.70 13.53
CA GLU A 237 6.86 -6.43 13.66
C GLU A 237 7.64 -6.15 12.38
N VAL A 238 8.11 -4.91 12.21
CA VAL A 238 8.97 -4.54 11.07
C VAL A 238 10.34 -5.22 11.23
N VAL A 239 10.77 -5.96 10.22
CA VAL A 239 12.05 -6.71 10.20
C VAL A 239 12.95 -6.28 9.05
N ASN A 240 14.23 -6.67 9.10
CA ASN A 240 15.21 -6.52 8.02
C ASN A 240 15.33 -5.09 7.44
N ILE A 241 15.31 -4.08 8.31
CA ILE A 241 15.66 -2.69 7.99
C ILE A 241 16.65 -2.21 9.08
N PRO A 242 17.87 -1.75 8.71
CA PRO A 242 18.37 -1.63 7.36
C PRO A 242 18.56 -3.00 6.69
N ARG A 243 18.30 -3.05 5.38
CA ARG A 243 18.53 -4.22 4.53
C ARG A 243 20.03 -4.45 4.36
N ASN A 244 20.45 -5.72 4.31
CA ASN A 244 21.83 -6.14 4.04
C ASN A 244 22.04 -6.50 2.57
#